data_AF-A0A1W9P2T8-F1
#
_entry.id   AF-A0A1W9P2T8-F1
#
_cell.length_a   1.000
_cell.length_b   1.000
_cell.length_c   1.000
_cell.angle_alpha   90.00
_cell.angle_beta   90.00
_cell.angle_gamma   90.00
#
_symmetry.space_group_name_H-M   'P 1'
#
loop_
_entity.id
_entity.type
_entity.pdbx_description
1 polymer ?
#
loop_
_entity_poly.entity_id
_entity_poly.type
_entity_poly.pdbx_seq_one_letter_code
_entity_poly.pdbx_strand_id
1 'polypeptide(L)'
;MKKFDFGGKTARLLMPIGLFLLISPLVLSFSLKAKEIQASSKITQVTVFLRSALVSRLAKVNLAPGLNKVVFPDLPVSLNDNSLTVEGEGNSAVKILNLEVARTFATTPYQEEVKRLEEKIKELDREIAQSEEILNICGTKEKFLQSLAAGSSSEAWKQIIIGPNPKFDNWKKTLDFLGKELKTIAQEKLATQEKLAQLKEERQTLKKKLEEIKPHQPREAKRVSLLLTADREGEVNLHLSYLIPQATWMPRYTLRALPQENKVEVAVFGAVRQKSGENWEGVSLELATTLPTAGVSPPQLNPWYISGG
;
A
#
# COMPACT_ATOMS: atom_id res chain seq x y z
N MET A 1 -89.41 41.19 36.77
CA MET A 1 -88.92 40.29 37.83
C MET A 1 -87.51 40.75 38.18
N LYS A 2 -87.27 41.40 39.34
CA LYS A 2 -86.61 40.82 40.53
C LYS A 2 -85.44 39.87 40.15
N LYS A 3 -84.20 39.97 40.63
CA LYS A 3 -83.54 40.82 41.65
C LYS A 3 -82.04 40.35 41.70
N PHE A 4 -81.12 41.27 42.04
CA PHE A 4 -79.82 41.11 42.76
C PHE A 4 -78.64 40.48 41.99
N ASP A 5 -77.49 41.11 41.76
CA ASP A 5 -76.54 41.97 42.53
C ASP A 5 -75.54 41.19 43.41
N PHE A 6 -74.38 41.84 43.61
CA PHE A 6 -73.08 41.49 44.25
C PHE A 6 -71.96 41.18 43.25
N GLY A 7 -70.84 41.91 43.18
CA GLY A 7 -70.40 43.06 43.97
C GLY A 7 -68.87 43.18 43.93
N GLY A 8 -68.36 44.43 43.98
CA GLY A 8 -66.98 44.80 44.37
C GLY A 8 -65.90 44.63 43.28
N LYS A 9 -65.39 45.71 42.65
CA LYS A 9 -64.31 46.62 43.13
C LYS A 9 -63.05 45.82 43.55
N THR A 10 -61.87 45.94 42.97
CA THR A 10 -60.98 47.12 42.81
C THR A 10 -59.78 46.68 41.95
N ALA A 11 -59.40 47.35 40.86
CA ALA A 11 -58.48 48.49 40.78
C ALA A 11 -57.07 48.13 40.26
N ARG A 12 -56.65 48.95 39.29
CA ARG A 12 -55.28 49.35 38.93
C ARG A 12 -54.38 48.36 38.16
N LEU A 13 -54.47 48.54 36.84
CA LEU A 13 -53.34 48.83 35.96
C LEU A 13 -52.11 49.40 36.70
N LEU A 14 -50.96 48.73 36.58
CA LEU A 14 -49.68 49.28 36.10
C LEU A 14 -48.61 48.19 36.18
N MET A 15 -48.04 47.86 35.01
CA MET A 15 -46.84 47.04 34.85
C MET A 15 -45.68 47.57 35.70
N PRO A 16 -44.69 46.71 35.99
CA PRO A 16 -43.44 46.87 35.26
C PRO A 16 -42.83 45.55 34.76
N ILE A 17 -42.47 45.55 33.48
CA ILE A 17 -41.17 45.09 32.95
C ILE A 17 -40.67 43.76 33.55
N GLY A 18 -41.20 42.65 33.02
CA GLY A 18 -40.62 41.31 33.18
C GLY A 18 -39.69 41.00 32.00
N LEU A 19 -38.39 40.97 32.28
CA LEU A 19 -37.31 40.55 31.39
C LEU A 19 -37.61 39.14 30.82
N PHE A 20 -38.05 39.08 29.56
CA PHE A 20 -38.27 37.82 28.86
C PHE A 20 -36.91 37.27 28.43
N LEU A 21 -36.33 36.41 29.27
CA LEU A 21 -35.07 35.71 29.01
C LEU A 21 -35.33 34.70 27.88
N LEU A 22 -35.02 35.11 26.65
CA LEU A 22 -35.06 34.32 25.44
C LEU A 22 -34.03 33.19 25.55
N ILE A 23 -34.44 32.05 26.11
CA ILE A 23 -33.69 30.80 26.01
C ILE A 23 -33.87 30.30 24.58
N SER A 24 -33.03 30.82 23.69
CA SER A 24 -32.82 30.25 22.35
C SER A 24 -32.39 28.80 22.52
N PRO A 25 -33.08 27.81 21.93
CA PRO A 25 -32.52 26.48 21.84
C PRO A 25 -31.32 26.61 20.90
N LEU A 26 -30.13 26.61 21.50
CA LEU A 26 -28.89 26.39 20.80
C LEU A 26 -28.98 24.96 20.24
N VAL A 27 -29.57 24.83 19.05
CA VAL A 27 -29.53 23.61 18.27
C VAL A 27 -28.06 23.45 17.91
N LEU A 28 -27.33 22.73 18.76
CA LEU A 28 -26.04 22.18 18.41
C LEU A 28 -26.31 21.27 17.21
N SER A 29 -26.18 21.83 16.02
CA SER A 29 -26.02 21.09 14.79
C SER A 29 -24.72 20.31 14.93
N PHE A 30 -24.75 19.19 15.67
CA PHE A 30 -23.74 18.16 15.58
C PHE A 30 -23.80 17.69 14.14
N SER A 31 -22.91 18.21 13.32
CA SER A 31 -22.65 17.65 12.00
C SER A 31 -22.17 16.23 12.26
N LEU A 32 -23.09 15.26 12.18
CA LEU A 32 -22.81 13.84 12.30
C LEU A 32 -22.07 13.43 11.02
N LYS A 33 -20.81 13.88 10.89
CA LYS A 33 -19.87 13.24 9.98
C LYS A 33 -19.66 11.85 10.54
N ALA A 34 -20.37 10.88 9.98
CA ALA A 34 -20.11 9.47 10.25
C ALA A 34 -18.60 9.24 10.09
N LYS A 35 -17.95 8.82 11.16
CA LYS A 35 -16.51 8.59 11.18
C LYS A 35 -16.21 7.52 10.13
N GLU A 36 -15.32 7.83 9.20
CA GLU A 36 -14.89 6.87 8.18
C GLU A 36 -13.91 5.88 8.82
N ILE A 37 -14.30 4.60 8.82
CA ILE A 37 -13.52 3.50 9.35
C ILE A 37 -12.95 2.73 8.15
N GLN A 38 -11.63 2.71 8.01
CA GLN A 38 -10.99 1.87 7.00
C GLN A 38 -10.95 0.42 7.48
N ALA A 39 -11.61 -0.47 6.74
CA ALA A 39 -11.64 -1.89 7.01
C ALA A 39 -10.37 -2.55 6.47
N SER A 40 -9.47 -2.96 7.38
CA SER A 40 -8.37 -3.87 7.01
C SER A 40 -8.93 -5.27 6.85
N SER A 41 -8.99 -5.76 5.60
CA SER A 41 -9.58 -7.06 5.26
C SER A 41 -8.55 -8.05 4.75
N LYS A 42 -8.70 -9.32 5.14
CA LYS A 42 -7.88 -10.45 4.65
C LYS A 42 -8.76 -11.44 3.91
N ILE A 43 -8.25 -12.03 2.82
CA ILE A 43 -8.92 -13.13 2.13
C ILE A 43 -8.84 -14.36 3.02
N THR A 44 -9.99 -14.96 3.32
CA THR A 44 -10.09 -16.15 4.18
C THR A 44 -10.42 -17.40 3.38
N GLN A 45 -11.22 -17.26 2.32
CA GLN A 45 -11.66 -18.38 1.49
C GLN A 45 -11.75 -17.97 0.02
N VAL A 46 -11.37 -18.89 -0.86
CA VAL A 46 -11.49 -18.74 -2.31
C VAL A 46 -12.10 -20.01 -2.89
N THR A 47 -13.25 -19.90 -3.53
CA THR A 47 -13.82 -20.99 -4.34
C THR A 47 -13.51 -20.73 -5.80
N VAL A 48 -12.67 -21.56 -6.42
CA VAL A 48 -12.29 -21.43 -7.83
C VAL A 48 -13.24 -22.25 -8.69
N PHE A 49 -13.87 -21.59 -9.64
CA PHE A 49 -14.70 -22.18 -10.69
C PHE A 49 -13.91 -22.27 -12.00
N LEU A 50 -14.55 -22.77 -13.05
CA LEU A 50 -13.90 -22.95 -14.36
C LEU A 50 -13.38 -21.63 -14.97
N ARG A 51 -14.01 -20.49 -14.71
CA ARG A 51 -13.70 -19.19 -15.33
C ARG A 51 -13.70 -17.99 -14.38
N SER A 52 -13.98 -18.22 -13.11
CA SER A 52 -14.05 -17.19 -12.08
C SER A 52 -13.66 -17.78 -10.73
N ALA A 53 -13.46 -16.92 -9.74
CA ALA A 53 -13.38 -17.35 -8.35
C ALA A 53 -14.31 -16.49 -7.51
N LEU A 54 -14.98 -17.11 -6.53
CA LEU A 54 -15.63 -16.40 -5.44
C LEU A 54 -14.59 -16.18 -4.35
N VAL A 55 -14.29 -14.92 -4.09
CA VAL A 55 -13.34 -14.49 -3.06
C VAL A 55 -14.14 -13.97 -1.88
N SER A 56 -13.85 -14.50 -0.69
CA SER A 56 -14.44 -14.06 0.57
C SER A 56 -13.37 -13.50 1.49
N ARG A 57 -13.61 -12.29 1.99
CA ARG A 57 -12.72 -11.52 2.85
C ARG A 57 -13.39 -11.20 4.17
N LEU A 58 -12.61 -11.25 5.24
CA LEU A 58 -13.05 -10.87 6.58
C LEU A 58 -12.36 -9.57 7.01
N ALA A 59 -13.15 -8.62 7.49
CA ALA A 59 -12.65 -7.43 8.19
C ALA A 59 -13.29 -7.33 9.58
N LYS A 60 -12.46 -7.08 10.59
CA LYS A 60 -12.93 -6.79 11.95
C LYS A 60 -12.97 -5.28 12.15
N VAL A 61 -14.13 -4.75 12.52
CA VAL A 61 -14.32 -3.31 12.72
C VAL A 61 -15.04 -3.04 14.03
N ASN A 62 -14.60 -1.99 14.73
CA ASN A 62 -15.30 -1.48 15.92
C ASN A 62 -16.24 -0.37 15.49
N LEU A 63 -17.54 -0.58 15.69
CA LEU A 63 -18.58 0.38 15.34
C LEU A 63 -18.96 1.21 16.56
N ALA A 64 -19.15 2.52 16.37
CA ALA A 64 -19.76 3.38 17.37
C ALA A 64 -21.30 3.30 17.29
N PRO A 65 -22.04 3.67 18.35
CA PRO A 65 -23.50 3.79 18.26
C PRO A 65 -23.91 4.80 17.17
N GLY A 66 -24.94 4.47 16.38
CA GLY A 66 -25.44 5.29 15.27
C GLY A 66 -24.78 5.00 13.93
N LEU A 67 -24.63 6.03 13.09
CA LEU A 67 -24.15 5.91 11.71
C LEU A 67 -22.63 5.75 11.63
N ASN A 68 -22.19 4.71 10.93
CA ASN A 68 -20.80 4.40 10.65
C ASN A 68 -20.60 4.24 9.15
N LYS A 69 -19.52 4.81 8.63
CA LYS A 69 -19.10 4.59 7.23
C LYS A 69 -17.88 3.69 7.23
N VAL A 70 -18.03 2.45 6.78
CA VAL A 70 -16.93 1.49 6.69
C VAL A 70 -16.47 1.39 5.24
N VAL A 71 -15.16 1.49 5.00
CA VAL A 71 -14.59 1.52 3.65
C VAL A 71 -13.60 0.38 3.47
N PHE A 72 -13.81 -0.43 2.44
CA PHE A 72 -12.87 -1.43 1.95
C PHE A 72 -12.07 -0.82 0.79
N PRO A 73 -10.79 -0.43 1.02
CA PRO A 73 -9.94 0.10 -0.04
C PRO A 73 -9.33 -1.03 -0.88
N ASP A 74 -8.77 -0.65 -2.03
CA ASP A 74 -7.84 -1.45 -2.83
C ASP A 74 -8.35 -2.83 -3.28
N LEU A 75 -9.64 -2.91 -3.62
CA LEU A 75 -10.21 -4.10 -4.23
C LEU A 75 -9.88 -4.16 -5.73
N PRO A 76 -9.80 -5.36 -6.33
CA PRO A 76 -9.41 -5.49 -7.74
C PRO A 76 -10.39 -4.80 -8.70
N VAL A 77 -9.88 -4.06 -9.69
CA VAL A 77 -10.72 -3.43 -10.71
C VAL A 77 -11.57 -4.42 -11.50
N SER A 78 -11.11 -5.67 -11.62
CA SER A 78 -11.81 -6.74 -12.33
C SER A 78 -12.97 -7.35 -11.56
N LEU A 79 -13.13 -7.07 -10.25
CA LEU A 79 -14.23 -7.62 -9.45
C LEU A 79 -15.59 -7.28 -10.08
N ASN A 80 -16.51 -8.23 -10.06
CA ASN A 80 -17.86 -8.03 -10.58
C ASN A 80 -18.75 -7.34 -9.55
N ASP A 81 -19.15 -6.10 -9.83
CA ASP A 81 -19.93 -5.27 -8.92
C ASP A 81 -21.29 -5.90 -8.56
N ASN A 82 -21.92 -6.61 -9.49
CA ASN A 82 -23.23 -7.25 -9.28
C ASN A 82 -23.17 -8.52 -8.42
N SER A 83 -21.97 -9.04 -8.15
CA SER A 83 -21.78 -10.23 -7.30
C SER A 83 -21.43 -9.88 -5.86
N LEU A 84 -21.31 -8.59 -5.57
CA LEU A 84 -20.78 -8.13 -4.30
C LEU A 84 -21.83 -8.28 -3.21
N THR A 85 -21.46 -9.01 -2.17
CA THR A 85 -22.32 -9.30 -1.01
C THR A 85 -21.55 -8.97 0.25
N VAL A 86 -22.26 -8.40 1.23
CA VAL A 86 -21.70 -8.12 2.55
C VAL A 86 -22.62 -8.67 3.62
N GLU A 87 -22.04 -9.45 4.51
CA GLU A 87 -22.70 -9.98 5.70
C GLU A 87 -21.96 -9.47 6.93
N GLY A 88 -22.71 -9.14 7.98
CA GLY A 88 -22.18 -8.69 9.25
C GLY A 88 -22.55 -9.65 10.36
N GLU A 89 -21.56 -10.14 11.09
CA GLU A 89 -21.73 -11.00 12.27
C GLU A 89 -21.14 -10.30 13.50
N GLY A 90 -21.90 -10.20 14.59
CA GLY A 90 -21.41 -9.60 15.82
C GLY A 90 -22.49 -9.36 16.87
N ASN A 91 -22.04 -8.94 18.06
CA ASN A 91 -22.93 -8.71 19.20
C ASN A 91 -23.75 -7.42 19.12
N SER A 92 -23.41 -6.51 18.20
CA SER A 92 -24.20 -5.32 17.91
C SER A 92 -25.25 -5.64 16.85
N ALA A 93 -26.51 -5.25 17.08
CA ALA A 93 -27.50 -5.26 16.01
C ALA A 93 -27.06 -4.22 14.96
N VAL A 94 -26.59 -4.72 13.81
CA VAL A 94 -26.12 -3.90 12.69
C VAL A 94 -27.13 -3.98 11.56
N LYS A 95 -27.44 -2.82 10.95
CA LYS A 95 -28.17 -2.77 9.69
C LYS A 95 -27.31 -2.12 8.62
N ILE A 96 -27.18 -2.79 7.49
CA ILE A 96 -26.52 -2.26 6.29
C ILE A 96 -27.55 -1.40 5.56
N LEU A 97 -27.29 -0.09 5.47
CA LEU A 97 -28.20 0.87 4.86
C LEU A 97 -27.90 1.08 3.38
N ASN A 98 -26.63 1.13 3.03
CA ASN A 98 -26.20 1.36 1.65
C ASN A 98 -24.84 0.72 1.38
N LEU A 99 -24.65 0.34 0.13
CA LEU A 99 -23.39 -0.14 -0.44
C LEU A 99 -23.09 0.66 -1.69
N GLU A 100 -21.93 1.33 -1.70
CA GLU A 100 -21.47 2.12 -2.83
C GLU A 100 -20.13 1.58 -3.32
N VAL A 101 -20.01 1.38 -4.63
CA VAL A 101 -18.77 0.96 -5.28
C VAL A 101 -18.25 2.11 -6.14
N ALA A 102 -17.04 2.57 -5.87
CA ALA A 102 -16.38 3.62 -6.63
C ALA A 102 -15.05 3.10 -7.20
N ARG A 103 -14.69 3.54 -8.41
CA ARG A 103 -13.33 3.33 -8.93
C ARG A 103 -12.38 4.35 -8.32
N THR A 104 -11.24 3.89 -7.88
CA THR A 104 -10.16 4.69 -7.30
C THR A 104 -8.83 4.25 -7.87
N PHE A 105 -7.76 4.97 -7.56
CA PHE A 105 -6.41 4.49 -7.82
C PHE A 105 -5.95 3.67 -6.61
N ALA A 106 -5.32 2.52 -6.85
CA ALA A 106 -4.88 1.62 -5.79
C ALA A 106 -3.81 2.27 -4.90
N THR A 107 -4.03 2.27 -3.59
CA THR A 107 -3.06 2.60 -2.53
C THR A 107 -2.45 1.29 -2.01
N THR A 108 -1.94 0.45 -2.92
CA THR A 108 -1.55 -0.94 -2.59
C THR A 108 -0.23 -1.01 -1.80
N PRO A 109 0.10 -2.14 -1.11
CA PRO A 109 1.45 -2.43 -0.56
C PRO A 109 2.56 -2.42 -1.62
N TYR A 110 2.15 -2.46 -2.88
CA TYR A 110 2.94 -2.06 -4.03
C TYR A 110 3.59 -0.68 -3.84
N GLN A 111 2.84 0.33 -3.36
CA GLN A 111 3.38 1.64 -3.03
C GLN A 111 4.36 1.57 -1.87
N GLU A 112 4.18 0.66 -0.89
CA GLU A 112 5.12 0.51 0.21
C GLU A 112 6.45 -0.10 -0.26
N GLU A 113 6.41 -1.15 -1.09
CA GLU A 113 7.63 -1.73 -1.69
C GLU A 113 8.30 -0.76 -2.65
N VAL A 114 7.54 -0.04 -3.48
CA VAL A 114 8.03 1.03 -4.35
C VAL A 114 8.67 2.14 -3.54
N LYS A 115 8.00 2.60 -2.48
CA LYS A 115 8.51 3.65 -1.59
C LYS A 115 9.78 3.21 -0.88
N ARG A 116 9.82 1.96 -0.38
CA ARG A 116 11.02 1.37 0.22
C ARG A 116 12.19 1.33 -0.77
N LEU A 117 11.94 0.92 -2.01
CA LEU A 117 12.95 0.90 -3.07
C LEU A 117 13.41 2.32 -3.44
N GLU A 118 12.49 3.28 -3.54
CA GLU A 118 12.80 4.69 -3.81
C GLU A 118 13.61 5.33 -2.67
N GLU A 119 13.27 5.04 -1.41
CA GLU A 119 14.02 5.48 -0.24
C GLU A 119 15.44 4.90 -0.23
N LYS A 120 15.59 3.60 -0.54
CA LYS A 120 16.91 2.96 -0.62
C LYS A 120 17.74 3.50 -1.78
N ILE A 121 17.15 3.75 -2.95
CA ILE A 121 17.83 4.40 -4.09
C ILE A 121 18.30 5.79 -3.70
N LYS A 122 17.46 6.57 -3.01
CA LYS A 122 17.81 7.91 -2.54
C LYS A 122 18.98 7.90 -1.56
N GLU A 123 19.04 6.90 -0.68
CA GLU A 123 20.17 6.73 0.24
C GLU A 123 21.45 6.38 -0.53
N LEU A 124 21.38 5.44 -1.47
CA LEU A 124 22.52 5.11 -2.34
C LEU A 124 22.99 6.32 -3.16
N ASP A 125 22.08 7.16 -3.66
CA ASP A 125 22.44 8.39 -4.38
C ASP A 125 23.19 9.39 -3.48
N ARG A 126 22.86 9.46 -2.18
CA ARG A 126 23.62 10.26 -1.21
C ARG A 126 25.01 9.69 -0.98
N GLU A 127 25.14 8.37 -0.80
CA GLU A 127 26.44 7.71 -0.62
C GLU A 127 27.35 7.84 -1.86
N ILE A 128 26.75 7.78 -3.06
CA ILE A 128 27.43 8.03 -4.33
C ILE A 128 27.95 9.47 -4.36
N ALA A 129 27.10 10.46 -4.06
CA ALA A 129 27.51 11.87 -4.06
C ALA A 129 28.64 12.14 -3.07
N GLN A 130 28.58 11.55 -1.87
CA GLN A 130 29.67 11.64 -0.88
C GLN A 130 30.97 11.03 -1.41
N SER A 131 30.91 9.87 -2.05
CA SER A 131 32.07 9.20 -2.62
C SER A 131 32.67 9.98 -3.79
N GLU A 132 31.83 10.59 -4.63
CA GLU A 132 32.26 11.47 -5.72
C GLU A 132 32.94 12.74 -5.19
N GLU A 133 32.44 13.32 -4.09
CA GLU A 133 33.07 14.46 -3.43
C GLU A 133 34.44 14.09 -2.84
N ILE A 134 34.58 12.92 -2.20
CA ILE A 134 35.87 12.43 -1.69
C ILE A 134 36.88 12.27 -2.84
N LEU A 135 36.46 11.73 -3.99
CA LEU A 135 37.32 11.63 -5.17
C LEU A 135 37.73 13.01 -5.71
N ASN A 136 36.82 13.99 -5.71
CA ASN A 136 37.11 15.35 -6.11
C ASN A 136 38.13 16.02 -5.18
N ILE A 137 37.98 15.84 -3.87
CA ILE A 137 38.93 16.32 -2.86
C ILE A 137 40.29 15.66 -3.07
N CYS A 138 40.34 14.33 -3.24
CA CYS A 138 41.57 13.59 -3.51
C CYS A 138 42.26 14.12 -4.79
N GLY A 139 41.51 14.33 -5.86
CA GLY A 139 42.05 14.89 -7.12
C GLY A 139 42.57 16.32 -6.97
N THR A 140 41.92 17.15 -6.15
CA THR A 140 42.38 18.51 -5.84
C THR A 140 43.66 18.49 -5.02
N LYS A 141 43.73 17.65 -3.98
CA LYS A 141 44.96 17.44 -3.18
C LYS A 141 46.11 16.93 -4.05
N GLU A 142 45.85 15.94 -4.89
CA GLU A 142 46.82 15.37 -5.83
C GLU A 142 47.40 16.45 -6.75
N LYS A 143 46.55 17.28 -7.38
CA LYS A 143 46.98 18.41 -8.22
C LYS A 143 47.80 19.46 -7.46
N PHE A 144 47.41 19.77 -6.22
CA PHE A 144 48.15 20.70 -5.38
C PHE A 144 49.54 20.15 -5.01
N LEU A 145 49.64 18.88 -4.64
CA LEU A 145 50.95 18.26 -4.35
C LEU A 145 51.83 18.17 -5.60
N GLN A 146 51.23 17.89 -6.77
CA GLN A 146 51.93 17.94 -8.05
C GLN A 146 52.42 19.34 -8.41
N SER A 147 51.65 20.39 -8.13
CA SER A 147 52.07 21.77 -8.36
C SER A 147 53.17 22.21 -7.40
N LEU A 148 53.19 21.70 -6.16
CA LEU A 148 54.32 21.88 -5.24
C LEU A 148 55.57 21.16 -5.76
N ALA A 149 55.45 19.95 -6.29
CA ALA A 149 56.55 19.21 -6.92
C ALA A 149 57.06 19.87 -8.22
N ALA A 150 56.19 20.56 -8.97
CA ALA A 150 56.57 21.29 -10.19
C ALA A 150 57.13 22.69 -9.89
N GLY A 151 56.50 23.45 -8.99
CA GLY A 151 57.03 24.70 -8.45
C GLY A 151 58.34 24.48 -7.67
N SER A 152 58.57 23.23 -7.28
CA SER A 152 59.81 22.69 -6.77
C SER A 152 60.97 22.65 -7.81
N SER A 153 60.85 23.34 -8.94
CA SER A 153 61.90 23.46 -9.97
C SER A 153 62.23 24.91 -10.36
N SER A 154 61.61 25.89 -9.69
CA SER A 154 61.86 27.34 -9.87
C SER A 154 63.20 27.81 -9.27
N GLU A 155 63.66 29.04 -9.53
CA GLU A 155 64.92 29.64 -9.02
C GLU A 155 65.27 29.37 -7.53
N ALA A 156 64.27 29.15 -6.67
CA ALA A 156 64.46 28.72 -5.29
C ALA A 156 65.21 27.36 -5.14
N TRP A 157 65.09 26.49 -6.15
CA TRP A 157 65.68 25.14 -6.22
C TRP A 157 67.12 25.15 -6.69
N LYS A 158 67.43 26.05 -7.62
CA LYS A 158 68.81 26.33 -8.03
C LYS A 158 69.63 26.83 -6.83
N GLN A 159 69.05 27.67 -5.96
CA GLN A 159 69.72 28.19 -4.76
C GLN A 159 69.94 27.14 -3.65
N ILE A 160 69.05 26.15 -3.50
CA ILE A 160 69.18 25.10 -2.46
C ILE A 160 70.24 24.04 -2.87
N ILE A 161 70.38 23.76 -4.17
CA ILE A 161 71.32 22.76 -4.71
C ILE A 161 72.70 23.37 -5.00
N ILE A 162 72.76 24.66 -5.39
CA ILE A 162 73.99 25.34 -5.88
C ILE A 162 74.50 26.41 -4.88
N GLY A 163 73.73 26.78 -3.85
CA GLY A 163 74.10 27.82 -2.88
C GLY A 163 75.10 27.37 -1.80
N PRO A 164 75.75 28.32 -1.09
CA PRO A 164 76.92 28.08 -0.23
C PRO A 164 76.65 27.26 1.05
N ASN A 165 75.42 26.79 1.30
CA ASN A 165 75.09 25.90 2.42
C ASN A 165 73.88 24.99 2.08
N PRO A 166 74.09 23.85 1.40
CA PRO A 166 72.99 22.99 0.93
C PRO A 166 72.27 22.31 2.12
N LYS A 167 71.02 22.69 2.37
CA LYS A 167 70.17 22.08 3.42
C LYS A 167 69.47 20.82 2.93
N PHE A 168 70.26 19.81 2.55
CA PHE A 168 69.81 18.55 1.96
C PHE A 168 68.84 17.74 2.84
N ASP A 169 68.97 17.83 4.17
CA ASP A 169 68.08 17.13 5.12
C ASP A 169 66.64 17.64 5.09
N ASN A 170 66.43 18.94 4.93
CA ASN A 170 65.08 19.51 4.81
C ASN A 170 64.43 19.08 3.49
N TRP A 171 65.22 18.90 2.44
CA TRP A 171 64.74 18.43 1.15
C TRP A 171 64.28 16.97 1.20
N LYS A 172 65.10 16.09 1.80
CA LYS A 172 64.73 14.69 1.98
C LYS A 172 63.43 14.55 2.77
N LYS A 173 63.25 15.33 3.84
CA LYS A 173 62.01 15.38 4.63
C LYS A 173 60.79 15.83 3.80
N THR A 174 60.94 16.82 2.92
CA THR A 174 59.86 17.28 2.03
C THR A 174 59.49 16.21 0.99
N LEU A 175 60.47 15.55 0.36
CA LEU A 175 60.22 14.45 -0.57
C LEU A 175 59.55 13.26 0.11
N ASP A 176 60.01 12.88 1.30
CA ASP A 176 59.43 11.79 2.09
C ASP A 176 57.97 12.13 2.50
N PHE A 177 57.69 13.39 2.84
CA PHE A 177 56.33 13.87 3.11
C PHE A 177 55.44 13.79 1.87
N LEU A 178 55.89 14.35 0.73
CA LEU A 178 55.14 14.32 -0.53
C LEU A 178 54.85 12.88 -0.99
N GLY A 179 55.83 11.99 -0.91
CA GLY A 179 55.67 10.58 -1.27
C GLY A 179 54.66 9.85 -0.38
N LYS A 180 54.66 10.12 0.93
CA LYS A 180 53.68 9.56 1.88
C LYS A 180 52.26 10.08 1.63
N GLU A 181 52.10 11.38 1.42
CA GLU A 181 50.80 11.99 1.14
C GLU A 181 50.21 11.51 -0.19
N LEU A 182 51.02 11.48 -1.26
CA LEU A 182 50.58 10.97 -2.56
C LEU A 182 50.19 9.49 -2.50
N LYS A 183 50.94 8.66 -1.76
CA LYS A 183 50.59 7.26 -1.54
C LYS A 183 49.26 7.12 -0.80
N THR A 184 49.05 7.92 0.24
CA THR A 184 47.80 7.90 1.03
C THR A 184 46.61 8.32 0.17
N ILE A 185 46.74 9.40 -0.61
CA ILE A 185 45.71 9.85 -1.55
C ILE A 185 45.42 8.80 -2.61
N ALA A 186 46.44 8.14 -3.17
CA ALA A 186 46.25 7.08 -4.16
C ALA A 186 45.48 5.88 -3.58
N GLN A 187 45.79 5.48 -2.34
CA GLN A 187 45.07 4.41 -1.65
C GLN A 187 43.61 4.80 -1.35
N GLU A 188 43.37 6.02 -0.86
CA GLU A 188 42.02 6.54 -0.59
C GLU A 188 41.19 6.64 -1.87
N LYS A 189 41.80 7.10 -2.97
CA LYS A 189 41.17 7.20 -4.30
C LYS A 189 40.77 5.82 -4.83
N LEU A 190 41.66 4.83 -4.76
CA LEU A 190 41.37 3.47 -5.21
C LEU A 190 40.22 2.85 -4.40
N ALA A 191 40.29 2.91 -3.07
CA ALA A 191 39.24 2.38 -2.20
C ALA A 191 37.88 3.08 -2.44
N THR A 192 37.89 4.40 -2.65
CA THR A 192 36.67 5.16 -2.92
C THR A 192 36.10 4.85 -4.31
N GLN A 193 36.95 4.62 -5.32
CA GLN A 193 36.52 4.20 -6.66
C GLN A 193 35.86 2.82 -6.65
N GLU A 194 36.43 1.87 -5.91
CA GLU A 194 35.84 0.53 -5.74
C GLU A 194 34.47 0.63 -5.04
N LYS A 195 34.38 1.39 -3.95
CA LYS A 195 33.11 1.65 -3.26
C LYS A 195 32.08 2.30 -4.20
N LEU A 196 32.48 3.31 -4.97
CA LEU A 196 31.61 4.01 -5.91
C LEU A 196 31.06 3.08 -6.99
N ALA A 197 31.88 2.16 -7.49
CA ALA A 197 31.47 1.15 -8.47
C ALA A 197 30.39 0.23 -7.88
N GLN A 198 30.61 -0.29 -6.67
CA GLN A 198 29.65 -1.14 -5.95
C GLN A 198 28.32 -0.43 -5.71
N LEU A 199 28.35 0.81 -5.21
CA LEU A 199 27.14 1.60 -4.97
C LEU A 199 26.36 1.87 -6.27
N LYS A 200 27.05 2.15 -7.37
CA LYS A 200 26.42 2.37 -8.68
C LYS A 200 25.76 1.10 -9.21
N GLU A 201 26.39 -0.05 -9.04
CA GLU A 201 25.85 -1.35 -9.43
C GLU A 201 24.61 -1.72 -8.59
N GLU A 202 24.67 -1.56 -7.27
CA GLU A 202 23.53 -1.80 -6.37
C GLU A 202 22.35 -0.89 -6.75
N ARG A 203 22.61 0.41 -6.92
CA ARG A 203 21.59 1.38 -7.35
C ARG A 203 20.97 0.99 -8.69
N GLN A 204 21.77 0.55 -9.65
CA GLN A 204 21.26 0.14 -10.96
C GLN A 204 20.38 -1.11 -10.85
N THR A 205 20.75 -2.06 -9.99
CA THR A 205 19.96 -3.25 -9.71
C THR A 205 18.61 -2.89 -9.09
N LEU A 206 18.59 -1.99 -8.11
CA LEU A 206 17.34 -1.52 -7.50
C LEU A 206 16.47 -0.73 -8.47
N LYS A 207 17.07 0.10 -9.34
CA LYS A 207 16.32 0.80 -10.40
C LYS A 207 15.67 -0.17 -11.38
N LYS A 208 16.37 -1.23 -11.80
CA LYS A 208 15.78 -2.27 -12.66
C LYS A 208 14.59 -2.96 -11.98
N LYS A 209 14.73 -3.35 -10.71
CA LYS A 209 13.61 -3.90 -9.92
C LYS A 209 12.44 -2.93 -9.83
N LEU A 210 12.72 -1.63 -9.62
CA LEU A 210 11.70 -0.61 -9.58
C LEU A 210 10.95 -0.48 -10.90
N GLU A 211 11.63 -0.55 -12.05
CA GLU A 211 11.01 -0.52 -13.38
C GLU A 211 10.20 -1.80 -13.69
N GLU A 212 10.68 -2.98 -13.26
CA GLU A 212 9.90 -4.23 -13.35
C GLU A 212 8.62 -4.17 -12.50
N ILE A 213 8.71 -3.48 -11.37
CA ILE A 213 7.62 -3.31 -10.43
C ILE A 213 6.68 -2.21 -10.95
N LYS A 214 7.14 -1.07 -11.49
CA LYS A 214 6.33 0.04 -12.07
C LYS A 214 5.44 -0.42 -13.24
N PRO A 215 4.13 -0.67 -13.04
CA PRO A 215 3.26 -0.79 -14.18
C PRO A 215 3.23 0.57 -14.89
N HIS A 216 3.26 0.55 -16.22
CA HIS A 216 3.24 1.75 -17.06
C HIS A 216 1.94 2.59 -16.89
N GLN A 217 1.00 2.15 -16.06
CA GLN A 217 -0.22 2.86 -15.69
C GLN A 217 -0.52 2.65 -14.20
N PRO A 218 -1.01 3.68 -13.48
CA PRO A 218 -1.50 3.51 -12.12
C PRO A 218 -2.61 2.44 -12.12
N ARG A 219 -2.47 1.42 -11.26
CA ARG A 219 -3.47 0.36 -11.18
C ARG A 219 -4.77 0.95 -10.65
N GLU A 220 -5.80 0.94 -11.49
CA GLU A 220 -7.17 1.14 -11.03
C GLU A 220 -7.50 0.10 -9.95
N ALA A 221 -8.22 0.54 -8.94
CA ALA A 221 -8.82 -0.29 -7.90
C ALA A 221 -10.28 0.11 -7.73
N LYS A 222 -11.03 -0.70 -6.99
CA LYS A 222 -12.33 -0.33 -6.49
C LYS A 222 -12.28 -0.11 -4.99
N ARG A 223 -13.10 0.83 -4.55
CA ARG A 223 -13.40 1.12 -3.16
C ARG A 223 -14.85 0.79 -2.91
N VAL A 224 -15.13 -0.02 -1.89
CA VAL A 224 -16.50 -0.31 -1.45
C VAL A 224 -16.74 0.42 -0.15
N SER A 225 -17.76 1.28 -0.14
CA SER A 225 -18.18 2.03 1.05
C SER A 225 -19.52 1.50 1.53
N LEU A 226 -19.58 1.14 2.81
CA LEU A 226 -20.77 0.68 3.49
C LEU A 226 -21.24 1.75 4.45
N LEU A 227 -22.52 2.10 4.35
CA LEU A 227 -23.19 2.88 5.39
C LEU A 227 -23.93 1.91 6.31
N LEU A 228 -23.52 1.87 7.57
CA LEU A 228 -24.03 0.96 8.58
C LEU A 228 -24.64 1.76 9.73
N THR A 229 -25.66 1.23 10.38
CA THR A 229 -26.09 1.70 11.70
C THR A 229 -25.89 0.60 12.74
N ALA A 230 -25.41 0.98 13.92
CA ALA A 230 -25.23 0.09 15.06
C ALA A 230 -25.97 0.64 16.28
N ASP A 231 -26.73 -0.21 16.98
CA ASP A 231 -27.50 0.21 18.15
C ASP A 231 -26.61 0.46 19.38
N ARG A 232 -25.43 -0.17 19.43
CA ARG A 232 -24.44 -0.07 20.51
C ARG A 232 -23.02 -0.21 19.97
N GLU A 233 -22.07 0.27 20.76
CA GLU A 233 -20.65 0.09 20.48
C GLU A 233 -20.28 -1.41 20.50
N GLY A 234 -19.50 -1.87 19.54
CA GLY A 234 -19.05 -3.26 19.51
C GLY A 234 -18.21 -3.63 18.29
N GLU A 235 -17.45 -4.73 18.44
CA GLU A 235 -16.72 -5.38 17.34
C GLU A 235 -17.70 -6.17 16.47
N VAL A 236 -17.55 -6.02 15.15
CA VAL A 236 -18.35 -6.71 14.12
C VAL A 236 -17.41 -7.27 13.07
N ASN A 237 -17.64 -8.53 12.72
CA ASN A 237 -17.00 -9.22 11.62
C ASN A 237 -17.80 -8.95 10.34
N LEU A 238 -17.19 -8.25 9.38
CA LEU A 238 -17.77 -8.00 8.07
C LEU A 238 -17.17 -8.98 7.05
N HIS A 239 -18.03 -9.81 6.48
CA HIS A 239 -17.72 -10.75 5.42
C HIS A 239 -18.08 -10.12 4.08
N LEU A 240 -17.07 -9.78 3.28
CA LEU A 240 -17.23 -9.26 1.92
C LEU A 240 -16.94 -10.38 0.93
N SER A 241 -17.91 -10.72 0.09
CA SER A 241 -17.75 -11.72 -0.96
C SER A 241 -18.02 -11.14 -2.35
N TYR A 242 -17.21 -11.53 -3.34
CA TYR A 242 -17.36 -11.08 -4.73
C TYR A 242 -16.78 -12.11 -5.70
N LEU A 243 -17.29 -12.11 -6.93
CA LEU A 243 -16.73 -12.87 -8.04
C LEU A 243 -15.65 -12.06 -8.74
N ILE A 244 -14.51 -12.70 -8.99
CA ILE A 244 -13.44 -12.16 -9.82
C ILE A 244 -13.29 -13.02 -11.09
N PRO A 245 -13.28 -12.43 -12.29
CA PRO A 245 -12.96 -13.15 -13.51
C PRO A 245 -11.47 -13.49 -13.57
N GLN A 246 -11.07 -14.31 -14.54
CA GLN A 246 -9.67 -14.67 -14.81
C GLN A 246 -9.01 -15.55 -13.73
N ALA A 247 -9.81 -16.33 -13.02
CA ALA A 247 -9.37 -17.47 -12.25
C ALA A 247 -9.93 -18.76 -12.87
N THR A 248 -9.13 -19.81 -12.90
CA THR A 248 -9.53 -21.11 -13.46
C THR A 248 -8.79 -22.21 -12.73
N TRP A 249 -9.37 -23.41 -12.74
CA TRP A 249 -8.69 -24.61 -12.29
C TRP A 249 -8.95 -25.76 -13.25
N MET A 250 -8.04 -26.73 -13.28
CA MET A 250 -8.22 -27.97 -14.02
C MET A 250 -7.72 -29.17 -13.20
N PRO A 251 -8.41 -30.32 -13.26
CA PRO A 251 -7.91 -31.53 -12.63
C PRO A 251 -6.72 -32.09 -13.40
N ARG A 252 -5.75 -32.62 -12.67
CA ARG A 252 -4.56 -33.30 -13.18
C ARG A 252 -4.51 -34.66 -12.52
N TYR A 253 -4.43 -35.70 -13.33
CA TYR A 253 -4.43 -37.08 -12.88
C TYR A 253 -3.03 -37.66 -13.05
N THR A 254 -2.55 -38.37 -12.05
CA THR A 254 -1.35 -39.20 -12.14
C THR A 254 -1.73 -40.63 -11.77
N LEU A 255 -1.48 -41.55 -12.69
CA LEU A 255 -1.74 -42.97 -12.50
C LEU A 255 -0.39 -43.67 -12.28
N ARG A 256 -0.27 -44.42 -11.18
CA ARG A 256 0.90 -45.27 -10.91
C ARG A 256 0.43 -46.70 -10.75
N ALA A 257 0.87 -47.57 -11.65
CA ALA A 257 0.68 -49.01 -11.48
C ALA A 257 1.66 -49.53 -10.43
N LEU A 258 1.18 -50.37 -9.51
CA LEU A 258 1.97 -51.07 -8.51
C LEU A 258 1.80 -52.58 -8.74
N PRO A 259 2.54 -53.18 -9.70
CA PRO A 259 2.31 -54.56 -10.14
C PRO A 259 2.52 -55.59 -9.03
N GLN A 260 3.44 -55.32 -8.09
CA GLN A 260 3.71 -56.22 -6.97
C GLN A 260 2.57 -56.29 -5.95
N GLU A 261 1.70 -55.27 -5.91
CA GLU A 261 0.52 -55.23 -5.04
C GLU A 261 -0.78 -55.52 -5.78
N ASN A 262 -0.73 -55.72 -7.11
CA ASN A 262 -1.90 -55.79 -7.99
C ASN A 262 -2.86 -54.58 -7.80
N LYS A 263 -2.29 -53.38 -7.64
CA LYS A 263 -3.04 -52.12 -7.42
C LYS A 263 -2.64 -51.06 -8.44
N VAL A 264 -3.54 -50.10 -8.63
CA VAL A 264 -3.27 -48.84 -9.33
C VAL A 264 -3.57 -47.69 -8.37
N GLU A 265 -2.57 -46.84 -8.16
CA GLU A 265 -2.73 -45.60 -7.41
C GLU A 265 -3.16 -44.48 -8.36
N VAL A 266 -4.19 -43.75 -7.97
CA VAL A 266 -4.72 -42.59 -8.70
C VAL A 266 -4.57 -41.36 -7.84
N ALA A 267 -3.64 -40.48 -8.19
CA ALA A 267 -3.49 -39.18 -7.57
C ALA A 267 -4.20 -38.10 -8.39
N VAL A 268 -4.99 -37.27 -7.73
CA VAL A 268 -5.74 -36.17 -8.34
C VAL A 268 -5.24 -34.85 -7.76
N PHE A 269 -4.83 -33.94 -8.62
CA PHE A 269 -4.38 -32.59 -8.25
C PHE A 269 -5.23 -31.54 -8.96
N GLY A 270 -5.52 -30.43 -8.29
CA GLY A 270 -6.12 -29.25 -8.91
C GLY A 270 -5.04 -28.25 -9.30
N ALA A 271 -4.86 -27.99 -10.59
CA ALA A 271 -3.97 -26.92 -11.05
C ALA A 271 -4.77 -25.62 -11.15
N VAL A 272 -4.52 -24.68 -10.23
CA VAL A 272 -5.17 -23.36 -10.19
C VAL A 272 -4.31 -22.33 -10.91
N ARG A 273 -4.94 -21.51 -11.74
CA ARG A 273 -4.33 -20.35 -12.39
C ARG A 273 -5.19 -19.12 -12.15
N GLN A 274 -4.59 -18.03 -11.69
CA GLN A 274 -5.27 -16.76 -11.45
C GLN A 274 -4.52 -15.58 -12.06
N LYS A 275 -5.27 -14.54 -12.44
CA LYS A 275 -4.78 -13.20 -12.76
C LYS A 275 -5.62 -12.13 -12.05
N SER A 276 -6.11 -12.43 -10.84
CA SER A 276 -6.92 -11.53 -10.01
C SER A 276 -6.13 -10.34 -9.47
N GLY A 277 -4.81 -10.48 -9.34
CA GLY A 277 -3.96 -9.46 -8.70
C GLY A 277 -4.04 -9.47 -7.18
N GLU A 278 -4.69 -10.48 -6.59
CA GLU A 278 -4.80 -10.67 -5.14
C GLU A 278 -3.90 -11.79 -4.64
N ASN A 279 -3.46 -11.68 -3.38
CA ASN A 279 -2.67 -12.71 -2.72
C ASN A 279 -3.59 -13.77 -2.09
N TRP A 280 -3.49 -15.01 -2.54
CA TRP A 280 -4.23 -16.17 -2.03
C TRP A 280 -3.37 -17.11 -1.17
N GLU A 281 -2.28 -16.62 -0.60
CA GLU A 281 -1.43 -17.40 0.28
C GLU A 281 -2.10 -17.67 1.64
N GLY A 282 -2.11 -18.93 2.07
CA GLY A 282 -2.69 -19.34 3.35
C GLY A 282 -4.22 -19.33 3.44
N VAL A 283 -4.93 -19.23 2.31
CA VAL A 283 -6.40 -19.20 2.27
C VAL A 283 -7.00 -20.60 2.18
N SER A 284 -8.24 -20.78 2.67
CA SER A 284 -9.01 -21.99 2.39
C SER A 284 -9.43 -22.00 0.92
N LEU A 285 -8.91 -22.94 0.14
CA LEU A 285 -9.15 -23.00 -1.30
C LEU A 285 -10.04 -24.20 -1.67
N GLU A 286 -11.17 -23.91 -2.29
CA GLU A 286 -12.14 -24.90 -2.77
C GLU A 286 -12.21 -24.89 -4.29
N LEU A 287 -12.38 -26.08 -4.88
CA LEU A 287 -12.44 -26.27 -6.33
C LEU A 287 -13.84 -26.74 -6.72
N ALA A 288 -14.55 -25.92 -7.49
CA ALA A 288 -15.92 -26.20 -7.91
C ALA A 288 -15.98 -26.47 -9.42
N THR A 289 -16.61 -27.58 -9.79
CA THR A 289 -16.91 -27.94 -11.19
C THR A 289 -18.20 -27.29 -11.71
N THR A 290 -19.01 -26.73 -10.81
CA THR A 290 -20.24 -26.01 -11.12
C THR A 290 -19.94 -24.58 -11.60
N LEU A 291 -20.88 -23.96 -12.31
CA LEU A 291 -20.79 -22.53 -12.63
C LEU A 291 -21.47 -21.74 -11.50
N PRO A 292 -20.85 -20.63 -11.03
CA PRO A 292 -21.52 -19.74 -10.09
C PRO A 292 -22.60 -18.98 -10.86
N THR A 293 -23.86 -19.36 -10.67
CA THR A 293 -24.97 -18.71 -11.35
C THR A 293 -25.25 -17.36 -10.69
N ALA A 294 -24.66 -16.29 -11.23
CA ALA A 294 -25.13 -14.94 -10.95
C ALA A 294 -26.37 -14.67 -11.81
N GLY A 295 -27.56 -14.84 -11.24
CA GLY A 295 -28.83 -14.33 -11.76
C GLY A 295 -29.19 -14.75 -13.19
N VAL A 296 -29.60 -16.01 -13.40
CA VAL A 296 -30.19 -16.45 -14.68
C VAL A 296 -31.68 -16.69 -14.49
N SER A 297 -32.50 -15.89 -15.16
CA SER A 297 -33.92 -16.19 -15.37
C SER A 297 -34.03 -17.51 -16.15
N PRO A 298 -34.92 -18.44 -15.78
CA PRO A 298 -34.97 -19.77 -16.39
C PRO A 298 -35.14 -19.68 -17.92
N PRO A 299 -34.43 -20.51 -18.71
CA PRO A 299 -34.58 -20.51 -20.15
C PRO A 299 -36.02 -20.87 -20.53
N GLN A 300 -36.58 -20.17 -21.53
CA GLN A 300 -37.88 -20.56 -22.07
C GLN A 300 -37.74 -21.93 -22.74
N LEU A 301 -38.49 -22.90 -22.22
CA LEU A 301 -38.57 -24.23 -22.81
C LEU A 301 -39.36 -24.15 -24.11
N ASN A 302 -38.71 -24.45 -25.23
CA ASN A 302 -39.41 -24.66 -26.49
C ASN A 302 -40.02 -26.07 -26.47
N PRO A 303 -41.35 -26.22 -26.60
CA PRO A 303 -41.98 -27.53 -26.61
C PRO A 303 -41.52 -28.33 -27.83
N TRP A 304 -41.08 -29.55 -27.59
CA TRP A 304 -40.76 -30.50 -28.65
C TRP A 304 -41.98 -31.37 -28.93
N TYR A 305 -42.58 -31.17 -30.11
CA TYR A 305 -43.69 -32.00 -30.56
C TYR A 305 -43.15 -33.24 -31.26
N ILE A 306 -43.50 -34.42 -30.73
CA ILE A 306 -43.26 -35.70 -31.39
C ILE A 306 -44.41 -35.89 -32.39
N SER A 307 -44.11 -35.86 -33.68
CA SER A 307 -45.05 -36.27 -34.72
C SER A 307 -45.10 -37.81 -34.73
N GLY A 308 -46.20 -38.38 -34.22
CA GLY A 308 -46.49 -39.80 -34.38
C GLY A 308 -46.79 -40.11 -35.84
N GLY A 309 -46.15 -41.17 -36.36
CA GLY A 309 -46.49 -41.79 -37.65
C GLY A 309 -47.68 -42.73 -37.52
#